data_AF-A0A844ZH04-F1
#
_entry.id   AF-A0A844ZH04-F1
#
_cell.length_a   1.000
_cell.length_b   1.000
_cell.length_c   1.000
_cell.angle_alpha   90.00
_cell.angle_beta   90.00
_cell.angle_gamma   90.00
#
_symmetry.space_group_name_H-M   'P 1'
#
loop_
_entity.id
_entity.type
_entity.pdbx_description
1 polymer ?
#
loop_
_entity_poly.entity_id
_entity_poly.type
_entity_poly.pdbx_seq_one_letter_code
_entity_poly.pdbx_strand_id
1 'polypeptide(L)'
;MTAGGPTPNAQPNSQRGEASIIIGGRSHILRPTFAALVAAEEQLGPLFALVERAGEGRLALQEIATLFWHCCQDRGDISQVQMGDAVMETGLAACSTPLRSLLQQILQGSA
;
A
#
# COMPACT_ATOMS: atom_id res chain seq x y z
N MET A 1 -32.68 7.22 -23.99
CA MET A 1 -32.39 7.00 -22.56
C MET A 1 -31.58 5.71 -22.42
N THR A 2 -30.27 5.81 -22.32
CA THR A 2 -29.45 4.79 -21.63
C THR A 2 -28.27 5.53 -21.01
N ALA A 3 -28.22 5.47 -19.69
CA ALA A 3 -27.28 6.19 -18.84
C ALA A 3 -25.87 5.61 -19.01
N GLY A 4 -24.88 6.48 -19.22
CA GLY A 4 -23.48 6.15 -18.99
C GLY A 4 -23.29 5.91 -17.49
N GLY A 5 -23.12 4.64 -17.11
CA GLY A 5 -22.74 4.28 -15.74
C GLY A 5 -21.31 4.75 -15.45
N PRO A 6 -21.00 5.13 -14.19
CA PRO A 6 -19.65 5.54 -13.82
C PRO A 6 -18.71 4.35 -13.98
N THR A 7 -17.67 4.51 -14.82
CA THR A 7 -16.57 3.56 -14.91
C THR A 7 -15.88 3.45 -13.54
N PRO A 8 -15.65 2.24 -13.00
CA PRO A 8 -14.87 2.09 -11.79
C PRO A 8 -13.48 2.69 -12.03
N ASN A 9 -13.10 3.62 -11.18
CA ASN A 9 -11.88 4.40 -11.32
C ASN A 9 -10.67 3.46 -11.15
N ALA A 10 -9.97 3.14 -12.24
CA ALA A 10 -8.83 2.21 -12.25
C ALA A 10 -7.49 2.90 -11.91
N GLN A 11 -7.50 4.22 -11.70
CA GLN A 11 -6.32 4.98 -11.29
C GLN A 11 -6.39 5.29 -9.79
N PRO A 12 -5.28 5.08 -9.04
CA PRO A 12 -5.21 5.43 -7.63
C PRO A 12 -5.45 6.93 -7.45
N ASN A 13 -6.45 7.27 -6.62
CA ASN A 13 -6.74 8.65 -6.26
C ASN A 13 -5.80 9.14 -5.14
N SER A 14 -4.82 9.96 -5.50
CA SER A 14 -3.90 10.58 -4.54
C SER A 14 -4.59 11.46 -3.49
N GLN A 15 -5.79 12.01 -3.76
CA GLN A 15 -6.56 12.77 -2.77
C GLN A 15 -7.22 11.86 -1.72
N ARG A 16 -7.42 10.58 -2.02
CA ARG A 16 -7.76 9.52 -1.04
C ARG A 16 -6.51 8.83 -0.48
N GLY A 17 -5.34 9.29 -0.94
CA GLY A 17 -4.03 8.65 -0.88
C GLY A 17 -4.09 7.14 -1.19
N GLU A 18 -4.61 6.85 -2.35
CA GLU A 18 -4.41 5.54 -2.93
C GLU A 18 -3.03 5.52 -3.59
N ALA A 19 -2.33 4.40 -3.44
CA ALA A 19 -1.14 4.08 -4.22
C ALA A 19 -1.40 2.81 -5.03
N SER A 20 -0.55 2.48 -6.00
CA SER A 20 -0.70 1.26 -6.79
C SER A 20 0.57 0.43 -6.83
N ILE A 21 0.41 -0.89 -6.85
CA ILE A 21 1.47 -1.87 -7.07
C ILE A 21 1.03 -2.88 -8.13
N ILE A 22 1.98 -3.39 -8.91
CA ILE A 22 1.71 -4.46 -9.88
C ILE A 22 1.98 -5.82 -9.21
N ILE A 23 1.01 -6.73 -9.26
CA ILE A 23 1.10 -8.09 -8.73
C ILE A 23 0.65 -9.03 -9.85
N GLY A 24 1.51 -9.95 -10.29
CA GLY A 24 1.18 -10.88 -11.38
C GLY A 24 0.72 -10.18 -12.67
N GLY A 25 1.30 -9.01 -12.99
CA GLY A 25 0.95 -8.21 -14.16
C GLY A 25 -0.35 -7.39 -14.04
N ARG A 26 -1.05 -7.43 -12.89
CA ARG A 26 -2.26 -6.64 -12.64
C ARG A 26 -1.98 -5.51 -11.66
N SER A 27 -2.57 -4.34 -11.89
CA SER A 27 -2.49 -3.22 -10.95
C SER A 27 -3.47 -3.42 -9.79
N HIS A 28 -2.96 -3.24 -8.56
CA HIS A 28 -3.71 -3.31 -7.31
C HIS A 28 -3.59 -1.98 -6.56
N ILE A 29 -4.69 -1.56 -5.93
CA ILE A 29 -4.76 -0.33 -5.15
C ILE A 29 -4.40 -0.61 -3.68
N LEU A 30 -3.49 0.19 -3.15
CA LEU A 30 -3.12 0.27 -1.74
C LEU A 30 -3.91 1.41 -1.10
N ARG A 31 -4.71 1.07 -0.09
CA ARG A 31 -5.58 1.97 0.65
C ARG A 31 -5.35 1.80 2.17
N PRO A 32 -4.74 2.78 2.85
CA PRO A 32 -4.47 2.72 4.29
C PRO A 32 -5.73 3.04 5.10
N THR A 33 -6.71 2.15 5.08
CA THR A 33 -7.89 2.26 5.95
C THR A 33 -7.52 2.03 7.42
N PHE A 34 -8.34 2.52 8.36
CA PHE A 34 -8.09 2.29 9.80
C PHE A 34 -7.88 0.80 10.13
N ALA A 35 -8.76 -0.08 9.63
CA ALA A 35 -8.64 -1.52 9.86
C ALA A 35 -7.35 -2.11 9.28
N ALA A 36 -6.92 -1.66 8.10
CA ALA A 36 -5.65 -2.08 7.49
C ALA A 36 -4.44 -1.62 8.32
N LEU A 37 -4.47 -0.38 8.80
CA LEU A 37 -3.39 0.20 9.59
C LEU A 37 -3.27 -0.46 10.97
N VAL A 38 -4.39 -0.78 11.63
CA VAL A 38 -4.39 -1.55 12.89
C VAL A 38 -3.80 -2.95 12.67
N ALA A 39 -4.25 -3.66 11.62
CA ALA A 39 -3.73 -4.99 11.30
C ALA A 39 -2.22 -4.96 10.92
N ALA A 40 -1.76 -3.90 10.27
CA ALA A 40 -0.35 -3.67 10.00
C ALA A 40 0.44 -3.41 11.30
N GLU A 41 -0.08 -2.57 12.19
CA GLU A 41 0.54 -2.24 13.47
C GLU A 41 0.72 -3.46 14.37
N GLU A 42 -0.25 -4.39 14.38
CA GLU A 42 -0.16 -5.66 15.11
C GLU A 42 1.05 -6.52 14.70
N GLN A 43 1.51 -6.41 13.45
CA GLN A 43 2.65 -7.19 12.93
C GLN A 43 3.96 -6.39 12.85
N LEU A 44 3.87 -5.09 12.56
CA LEU A 44 5.03 -4.21 12.32
C LEU A 44 5.47 -3.44 13.56
N GLY A 45 4.64 -3.48 14.62
CA GLY A 45 4.75 -2.57 15.75
C GLY A 45 4.24 -1.16 15.40
N PRO A 46 4.40 -0.20 16.34
CA PRO A 46 3.80 1.13 16.25
C PRO A 46 4.08 1.83 14.92
N LEU A 47 3.05 2.42 14.31
CA LEU A 47 3.18 3.07 13.00
C LEU A 47 4.18 4.25 13.01
N PHE A 48 4.29 4.97 14.12
CA PHE A 48 5.32 6.02 14.27
C PHE A 48 6.73 5.46 14.22
N ALA A 49 6.99 4.33 14.89
CA ALA A 49 8.29 3.68 14.86
C ALA A 49 8.62 3.16 13.45
N LEU A 50 7.61 2.69 12.70
CA LEU A 50 7.75 2.31 11.29
C LEU A 50 8.15 3.51 10.41
N VAL A 51 7.49 4.66 10.59
CA VAL A 51 7.79 5.90 9.87
C VAL A 51 9.21 6.40 10.18
N GLU A 52 9.62 6.38 11.44
CA GLU A 52 10.98 6.77 11.85
C GLU A 52 12.03 5.88 11.17
N ARG A 53 11.86 4.55 11.22
CA ARG A 53 12.75 3.61 10.51
C ARG A 53 12.81 3.89 9.01
N ALA A 54 11.68 4.23 8.40
CA ALA A 54 11.63 4.58 6.99
C ALA A 54 12.43 5.86 6.69
N GLY A 55 12.29 6.90 7.52
CA GLY A 55 13.06 8.15 7.41
C GLY A 55 14.57 7.96 7.59
N GLU A 56 14.96 6.98 8.41
CA GLU A 56 16.35 6.58 8.63
C GLU A 56 16.91 5.62 7.56
N GLY A 57 16.08 5.19 6.60
CA GLY A 57 16.49 4.22 5.57
C GLY A 57 16.72 2.81 6.11
N ARG A 58 16.14 2.46 7.26
CA ARG A 58 16.28 1.15 7.93
C ARG A 58 15.07 0.23 7.75
N LEU A 59 14.11 0.63 6.91
CA LEU A 59 12.92 -0.17 6.67
C LEU A 59 13.30 -1.48 5.97
N ALA A 60 12.97 -2.61 6.59
CA ALA A 60 13.21 -3.91 6.01
C ALA A 60 12.24 -4.20 4.87
N LEU A 61 12.68 -5.02 3.92
CA LEU A 61 11.85 -5.42 2.78
C LEU A 61 10.55 -6.11 3.21
N GLN A 62 10.61 -6.93 4.26
CA GLN A 62 9.44 -7.59 4.84
C GLN A 62 8.43 -6.59 5.40
N GLU A 63 8.90 -5.48 6.01
CA GLU A 63 8.02 -4.45 6.55
C GLU A 63 7.26 -3.74 5.42
N ILE A 64 7.92 -3.48 4.29
CA ILE A 64 7.30 -2.90 3.09
C ILE A 64 6.23 -3.84 2.53
N ALA A 65 6.59 -5.11 2.31
CA ALA A 65 5.68 -6.11 1.77
C ALA A 65 4.46 -6.31 2.68
N THR A 66 4.67 -6.35 4.00
CA THR A 66 3.61 -6.51 4.99
C THR A 66 2.67 -5.29 5.01
N LEU A 67 3.22 -4.07 4.99
CA LEU A 67 2.41 -2.85 4.94
C LEU A 67 1.56 -2.81 3.67
N PHE A 68 2.15 -3.12 2.51
CA PHE A 68 1.43 -3.16 1.24
C PHE A 68 0.36 -4.25 1.23
N TRP A 69 0.66 -5.42 1.78
CA TRP A 69 -0.29 -6.53 1.89
C TRP A 69 -1.54 -6.13 2.69
N HIS A 70 -1.36 -5.51 3.86
CA HIS A 70 -2.48 -5.04 4.67
C HIS A 70 -3.27 -3.92 4.00
N CYS A 71 -2.58 -3.01 3.29
CA CYS A 71 -3.22 -1.90 2.60
C CYS A 71 -3.89 -2.32 1.27
N CYS A 72 -3.67 -3.51 0.74
CA CYS A 72 -4.23 -3.90 -0.56
C CYS A 72 -5.77 -4.05 -0.49
N GLN A 73 -6.50 -3.17 -1.21
CA GLN A 73 -7.96 -3.07 -1.12
C GLN A 73 -8.68 -4.29 -1.69
N ASP A 74 -8.24 -4.78 -2.86
CA ASP A 74 -8.78 -5.97 -3.51
C ASP A 74 -7.79 -7.14 -3.36
N ARG A 75 -7.41 -7.45 -2.12
CA ARG A 75 -6.43 -8.50 -1.84
C ARG A 75 -6.85 -9.88 -2.36
N GLY A 76 -8.15 -10.20 -2.42
CA GLY A 76 -8.62 -11.53 -2.83
C GLY A 76 -7.85 -12.64 -2.10
N ASP A 77 -7.22 -13.53 -2.88
CA ASP A 77 -6.36 -14.61 -2.39
C ASP A 77 -4.85 -14.26 -2.39
N ILE A 78 -4.48 -12.99 -2.57
CA ILE A 78 -3.08 -12.55 -2.52
C ILE A 78 -2.51 -12.85 -1.15
N SER A 79 -1.57 -13.78 -1.10
CA SER A 79 -0.78 -14.10 0.08
C SER A 79 0.30 -13.05 0.33
N GLN A 80 0.82 -12.99 1.58
CA GLN A 80 1.99 -12.15 1.89
C GLN A 80 3.21 -12.53 1.06
N VAL A 81 3.37 -13.82 0.72
CA VAL A 81 4.47 -14.29 -0.14
C VAL A 81 4.35 -13.68 -1.53
N GLN A 82 3.17 -13.74 -2.15
CA GLN A 82 2.92 -13.14 -3.47
C GLN A 82 3.13 -11.62 -3.47
N MET A 83 2.81 -10.94 -2.37
CA MET A 83 3.13 -9.51 -2.22
C MET A 83 4.64 -9.27 -2.14
N GLY A 84 5.38 -10.12 -1.42
CA GLY A 84 6.84 -10.08 -1.37
C GLY A 84 7.48 -10.28 -2.74
N ASP A 85 6.99 -11.27 -3.50
CA ASP A 85 7.43 -11.52 -4.87
C ASP A 85 7.15 -10.31 -5.78
N ALA A 86 5.97 -9.71 -5.68
CA ALA A 86 5.61 -8.51 -6.43
C ALA A 86 6.51 -7.31 -6.11
N VAL A 87 6.88 -7.12 -4.84
CA VAL A 87 7.84 -6.09 -4.42
C VAL A 87 9.23 -6.38 -5.00
N MET A 88 9.65 -7.64 -5.06
CA MET A 88 10.92 -8.04 -5.69
C MET A 88 10.91 -7.81 -7.21
N GLU A 89 9.84 -8.19 -7.89
CA GLU A 89 9.65 -7.99 -9.34
C GLU A 89 9.60 -6.51 -9.71
N THR A 90 8.90 -5.70 -8.91
CA THR A 90 8.80 -4.24 -9.09
C THR A 90 10.12 -3.55 -8.77
N GLY A 91 10.86 -4.06 -7.78
CA GLY A 91 12.11 -3.50 -7.28
C GLY A 91 11.90 -2.37 -6.27
N LEU A 92 12.82 -2.30 -5.30
CA LEU A 92 12.70 -1.38 -4.16
C LEU A 92 12.64 0.10 -4.54
N ALA A 93 13.38 0.49 -5.59
CA ALA A 93 13.39 1.85 -6.10
C ALA A 93 12.00 2.30 -6.59
N ALA A 94 11.30 1.43 -7.34
CA ALA A 94 9.96 1.71 -7.83
C ALA A 94 8.91 1.65 -6.71
N CYS A 95 9.09 0.76 -5.72
CA CYS A 95 8.24 0.69 -4.52
C CYS A 95 8.37 1.92 -3.60
N SER A 96 9.40 2.75 -3.75
CA SER A 96 9.58 3.96 -2.92
C SER A 96 8.45 4.98 -3.08
N THR A 97 7.86 5.08 -4.27
CA THR A 97 6.74 5.99 -4.56
C THR A 97 5.46 5.60 -3.81
N PRO A 98 4.91 4.38 -3.95
CA PRO A 98 3.75 3.95 -3.18
C PRO A 98 4.02 3.94 -1.67
N LEU A 99 5.23 3.57 -1.24
CA LEU A 99 5.62 3.62 0.17
C LEU A 99 5.55 5.05 0.73
N ARG A 100 6.12 6.03 0.02
CA ARG A 100 6.06 7.43 0.44
C ARG A 100 4.62 7.92 0.58
N SER A 101 3.74 7.57 -0.36
CA SER A 101 2.32 7.93 -0.30
C SER A 101 1.67 7.41 0.98
N LEU A 102 1.84 6.13 1.29
CA LEU A 102 1.26 5.52 2.50
C LEU A 102 1.79 6.18 3.77
N LEU A 103 3.11 6.39 3.88
CA LEU A 103 3.71 7.03 5.06
C LEU A 103 3.22 8.48 5.26
N GLN A 104 3.06 9.24 4.18
CA GLN A 104 2.50 10.59 4.25
C GLN A 104 1.07 10.58 4.77
N GLN A 105 0.23 9.65 4.33
CA GLN A 105 -1.15 9.54 4.81
C GLN A 105 -1.25 9.07 6.25
N ILE A 106 -0.38 8.16 6.68
CA ILE A 106 -0.32 7.72 8.08
C ILE A 106 -0.06 8.93 8.98
N LEU A 107 0.79 9.87 8.55
CA LEU A 107 1.13 11.08 9.31
C LEU A 107 0.09 12.20 9.21
N GLN A 108 -0.49 12.42 8.02
CA GLN A 108 -1.33 13.58 7.73
C GLN A 108 -2.83 13.27 7.83
N GLY A 109 -3.20 11.98 7.85
CA GLY A 109 -4.56 11.52 7.59
C GLY A 109 -4.94 11.63 6.11
N SER A 110 -6.07 11.02 5.74
CA SER A 110 -6.70 11.22 4.43
C SER A 110 -7.78 12.31 4.57
N ALA A 111 -7.68 13.40 3.80
CA ALA A 111 -8.73 14.40 3.68
C ALA A 111 -9.96 13.87 2.94
#